data_AF-A0A257NX59-F1
#
_entry.id   AF-A0A257NX59-F1
#
_cell.length_a   1.000
_cell.length_b   1.000
_cell.length_c   1.000
_cell.angle_alpha   90.00
_cell.angle_beta   90.00
_cell.angle_gamma   90.00
#
_symmetry.space_group_name_H-M   'P 1'
#
loop_
_entity.id
_entity.type
_entity.pdbx_description
1 polymer ?
#
loop_
_entity_poly.entity_id
_entity_poly.type
_entity_poly.pdbx_seq_one_letter_code
_entity_poly.pdbx_strand_id
1 'polypeptide(L)'
;MNRITLWRAALVGALAVQGGVALAAGGRFSDQEVQRGAYLARAGDCVACHSSPGGKPFVGGLKMVMPVGAIYSSNITPDKTHGIGNYSFEQFDRAVRHGVAPGGKYLYPAMPYPSYARITPQDMKALYAYFMQGVPPDPTPNRKPDMVWPMTIRWPLAIWNWLFVRDTTFTPNPKQSAQWNRGAYLVEGLGHCGACHTPRGLFFQEKALSANGPNGKLYLTGGTVEHWYASNLRSACLQKTLSAEDFALLLKTGSVNNFTVAGGMTEVIHHSTQHLSHDDLLAIGTYIKSMPSEISAQVASTKPDPAAVQRGKALYDQHCAACHQPTGQGVPAAFPSLAGNPSVRCIDPTNAIHVILAGGTTAVTASAPAPMAMPPFGSQLSDQQVADLVTYIRTSWGNAAEPVSAAQVKELRRAIDKR
;
A
#
# COMPACT_ATOMS: atom_id res chain seq x y z
N MET A 1 -5.03 -100.13 -6.47
CA MET A 1 -5.35 -98.91 -5.70
C MET A 1 -4.05 -98.26 -5.28
N ASN A 2 -3.92 -96.94 -5.49
CA ASN A 2 -2.77 -96.07 -5.22
C ASN A 2 -1.46 -96.34 -5.96
N ARG A 3 -1.27 -95.62 -7.08
CA ARG A 3 0.04 -95.09 -7.50
C ARG A 3 -0.12 -93.70 -8.14
N ILE A 4 0.58 -92.75 -7.53
CA ILE A 4 0.89 -91.41 -8.00
C ILE A 4 1.78 -91.52 -9.25
N THR A 5 1.44 -90.84 -10.35
CA THR A 5 2.39 -90.55 -11.43
C THR A 5 1.98 -89.27 -12.19
N LEU A 6 2.90 -88.31 -12.19
CA LEU A 6 2.93 -87.02 -12.88
C LEU A 6 3.04 -87.18 -14.40
N TRP A 7 2.21 -86.50 -15.21
CA TRP A 7 2.53 -86.17 -16.62
C TRP A 7 1.91 -84.83 -17.07
N ARG A 8 2.80 -83.94 -17.57
CA ARG A 8 2.66 -82.92 -18.65
C ARG A 8 1.73 -81.72 -18.44
N ALA A 9 2.26 -80.50 -18.27
CA ALA A 9 2.89 -79.58 -19.25
C ALA A 9 1.91 -78.68 -20.00
N ALA A 10 1.94 -77.37 -19.72
CA ALA A 10 1.81 -76.30 -20.72
C ALA A 10 2.26 -74.95 -20.12
N LEU A 11 3.38 -74.44 -20.65
CA LEU A 11 3.84 -73.07 -20.52
C LEU A 11 2.88 -72.12 -21.26
N VAL A 12 2.46 -71.04 -20.61
CA VAL A 12 2.22 -69.75 -21.28
C VAL A 12 2.80 -68.66 -20.39
N GLY A 13 3.84 -68.01 -20.90
CA GLY A 13 4.49 -66.88 -20.24
C GLY A 13 3.63 -65.63 -20.30
N ALA A 14 3.65 -64.87 -19.20
CA ALA A 14 3.22 -63.48 -19.17
C ALA A 14 4.30 -62.65 -18.47
N LEU A 15 5.28 -62.19 -19.26
CA LEU A 15 6.12 -61.04 -18.91
C LEU A 15 5.27 -59.79 -19.19
N ALA A 16 4.65 -59.24 -18.14
CA ALA A 16 4.05 -57.92 -18.20
C ALA A 16 4.96 -56.95 -17.43
N VAL A 17 5.58 -56.08 -18.23
CA VAL A 17 6.46 -54.97 -17.86
C VAL A 17 5.81 -54.10 -16.78
N GLN A 18 6.46 -53.99 -15.62
CA GLN A 18 6.17 -52.93 -14.66
C GLN A 18 6.63 -51.59 -15.29
N GLY A 19 5.69 -50.90 -15.93
CA GLY A 19 5.85 -49.50 -16.32
C GLY A 19 5.86 -48.63 -15.08
N GLY A 20 7.03 -48.44 -14.47
CA GLY A 20 7.26 -47.40 -13.49
C GLY A 20 7.03 -46.04 -14.14
N VAL A 21 5.89 -45.42 -13.84
CA VAL A 21 5.67 -44.00 -14.13
C VAL A 21 6.60 -43.23 -13.20
N ALA A 22 7.79 -42.92 -13.69
CA ALA A 22 8.63 -41.89 -13.11
C ALA A 22 7.90 -40.56 -13.26
N LEU A 23 7.23 -40.11 -12.20
CA LEU A 23 6.76 -38.74 -12.05
C LEU A 23 7.99 -37.84 -12.06
N ALA A 24 8.25 -37.20 -13.20
CA ALA A 24 9.20 -36.10 -13.28
C ALA A 24 8.72 -34.96 -12.37
N ALA A 25 9.42 -34.73 -11.27
CA ALA A 25 9.23 -33.57 -10.41
C ALA A 25 9.73 -32.31 -11.15
N GLY A 26 8.81 -31.65 -11.87
CA GLY A 26 9.09 -30.42 -12.61
C GLY A 26 7.86 -29.84 -13.32
N GLY A 27 6.67 -30.00 -12.74
CA GLY A 27 5.41 -29.57 -13.37
C GLY A 27 5.33 -28.06 -13.55
N ARG A 28 4.91 -27.62 -14.74
CA ARG A 28 4.50 -26.25 -15.03
C ARG A 28 3.29 -25.90 -14.14
N PHE A 29 3.27 -24.71 -13.53
CA PHE A 29 2.10 -24.23 -12.78
C PHE A 29 0.88 -24.13 -13.69
N SER A 30 -0.30 -24.32 -13.12
CA SER A 30 -1.55 -24.14 -13.86
C SER A 30 -1.78 -22.67 -14.20
N ASP A 31 -2.48 -22.40 -15.30
CA ASP A 31 -2.85 -21.03 -15.69
C ASP A 31 -3.67 -20.33 -14.58
N GLN A 32 -4.49 -21.09 -13.84
CA GLN A 32 -5.25 -20.58 -12.70
C GLN A 32 -4.35 -20.12 -11.56
N GLU A 33 -3.29 -20.87 -11.23
CA GLU A 33 -2.29 -20.45 -10.22
C GLU A 33 -1.56 -19.18 -10.67
N VAL A 34 -1.17 -19.08 -11.94
CA VAL A 34 -0.48 -17.91 -12.52
C VAL A 34 -1.40 -16.68 -12.49
N GLN A 35 -2.66 -16.81 -12.91
CA GLN A 35 -3.65 -15.72 -12.87
C GLN A 35 -3.94 -15.27 -11.44
N ARG A 36 -4.08 -16.22 -10.50
CA ARG A 36 -4.24 -15.92 -9.08
C ARG A 36 -3.03 -15.15 -8.54
N GLY A 37 -1.82 -15.55 -8.91
CA GLY A 37 -0.58 -14.87 -8.57
C GLY A 37 -0.50 -13.45 -9.15
N ALA A 38 -0.92 -13.26 -10.41
CA ALA A 38 -0.98 -11.94 -11.04
C ALA A 38 -1.92 -10.99 -10.27
N TYR A 39 -3.09 -11.50 -9.86
CA TYR A 39 -4.04 -10.75 -9.03
C TYR A 39 -3.43 -10.38 -7.67
N LEU A 40 -2.75 -11.33 -7.02
CA LEU A 40 -2.10 -11.10 -5.73
C LEU A 40 -0.92 -10.13 -5.84
N ALA A 41 -0.17 -10.15 -6.94
CA ALA A 41 0.92 -9.23 -7.19
C ALA A 41 0.40 -7.79 -7.39
N ARG A 42 -0.79 -7.62 -7.98
CA ARG A 42 -1.51 -6.35 -8.01
C ARG A 42 -1.95 -5.95 -6.60
N ALA A 43 -2.63 -6.82 -5.86
CA ALA A 43 -3.07 -6.55 -4.48
C ALA A 43 -1.92 -6.17 -3.54
N GLY A 44 -0.75 -6.79 -3.74
CA GLY A 44 0.48 -6.56 -3.00
C GLY A 44 1.29 -5.34 -3.40
N ASP A 45 0.80 -4.58 -4.39
CA ASP A 45 1.46 -3.41 -4.98
C ASP A 45 2.91 -3.69 -5.48
N CYS A 46 3.18 -4.93 -5.90
CA CYS A 46 4.52 -5.35 -6.26
C CYS A 46 5.08 -4.53 -7.43
N VAL A 47 4.23 -4.16 -8.38
CA VAL A 47 4.63 -3.40 -9.58
C VAL A 47 4.99 -1.95 -9.26
N ALA A 48 4.33 -1.31 -8.29
CA ALA A 48 4.64 0.07 -7.91
C ALA A 48 6.04 0.16 -7.33
N CYS A 49 6.41 -0.78 -6.46
CA CYS A 49 7.73 -0.78 -5.84
C CYS A 49 8.83 -1.32 -6.76
N HIS A 50 8.55 -2.40 -7.51
CA HIS A 50 9.55 -3.09 -8.33
C HIS A 50 9.60 -2.58 -9.77
N SER A 51 9.22 -1.34 -10.04
CA SER A 51 9.39 -0.71 -11.35
C SER A 51 9.89 0.71 -11.18
N SER A 52 10.85 1.13 -12.01
CA SER A 52 11.26 2.53 -12.07
C SER A 52 10.26 3.37 -12.87
N PRO A 53 10.14 4.68 -12.64
CA PRO A 53 9.30 5.56 -13.46
C PRO A 53 9.69 5.45 -14.95
N GLY A 54 8.72 5.14 -15.81
CA GLY A 54 8.95 4.89 -17.24
C GLY A 54 9.69 3.59 -17.57
N GLY A 55 10.02 2.78 -16.57
CA GLY A 55 10.69 1.49 -16.73
C GLY A 55 9.74 0.33 -17.02
N LYS A 56 10.33 -0.83 -17.33
CA LYS A 56 9.56 -2.08 -17.48
C LYS A 56 9.07 -2.59 -16.13
N PRO A 57 7.88 -3.22 -16.07
CA PRO A 57 7.35 -3.81 -14.84
C PRO A 57 8.32 -4.81 -14.20
N PHE A 58 8.46 -4.77 -12.87
CA PHE A 58 9.19 -5.75 -12.05
C PHE A 58 10.72 -5.77 -12.20
N VAL A 59 11.30 -4.90 -13.01
CA VAL A 59 12.75 -4.81 -13.25
C VAL A 59 13.51 -4.09 -12.13
N GLY A 60 12.79 -3.50 -11.17
CA GLY A 60 13.34 -2.78 -10.03
C GLY A 60 13.89 -1.40 -10.40
N GLY A 61 14.79 -0.88 -9.55
CA GLY A 61 15.47 0.39 -9.77
C GLY A 61 14.69 1.63 -9.28
N LEU A 62 13.54 1.46 -8.63
CA LEU A 62 12.85 2.57 -7.97
C LEU A 62 13.71 3.10 -6.83
N LYS A 63 14.04 4.40 -6.88
CA LYS A 63 14.80 5.08 -5.83
C LYS A 63 13.87 5.46 -4.68
N MET A 64 14.15 4.95 -3.48
CA MET A 64 13.45 5.33 -2.26
C MET A 64 14.42 6.10 -1.36
N VAL A 65 14.10 7.37 -1.11
CA VAL A 65 14.92 8.25 -0.29
C VAL A 65 14.54 8.07 1.18
N MET A 66 15.53 7.81 2.01
CA MET A 66 15.41 7.71 3.46
C MET A 66 16.32 8.74 4.11
N PRO A 67 16.13 9.07 5.41
CA PRO A 67 17.00 10.00 6.12
C PRO A 67 18.50 9.64 6.09
N VAL A 68 18.81 8.37 5.84
CA VAL A 68 20.15 7.77 5.88
C VAL A 68 20.76 7.49 4.51
N GLY A 69 20.13 7.98 3.44
CA GLY A 69 20.52 7.74 2.04
C GLY A 69 19.38 7.11 1.23
N ALA A 70 19.69 6.59 0.05
CA ALA A 70 18.69 5.97 -0.83
C ALA A 70 18.90 4.47 -0.98
N ILE A 71 17.80 3.73 -1.05
CA ILE A 71 17.78 2.33 -1.48
C ILE A 71 17.09 2.23 -2.84
N TYR A 72 17.36 1.13 -3.54
CA TYR A 72 16.74 0.83 -4.82
C TYR A 72 15.99 -0.49 -4.73
N SER A 73 14.78 -0.54 -5.30
CA SER A 73 14.05 -1.80 -5.44
C SER A 73 14.78 -2.79 -6.35
N SER A 74 14.59 -4.08 -6.11
CA SER A 74 15.26 -5.13 -6.84
C SER A 74 14.48 -5.60 -8.08
N ASN A 75 15.18 -6.11 -9.08
CA ASN A 75 14.62 -6.89 -10.17
C ASN A 75 14.05 -8.21 -9.61
N ILE A 76 12.74 -8.42 -9.79
CA ILE A 76 12.02 -9.63 -9.37
C ILE A 76 11.45 -10.42 -10.55
N THR A 77 11.96 -10.17 -11.77
CA THR A 77 11.66 -11.00 -12.94
C THR A 77 12.31 -12.39 -12.80
N PRO A 78 11.90 -13.40 -13.58
CA PRO A 78 12.51 -14.74 -13.53
C PRO A 78 13.86 -14.83 -14.23
N ASP A 79 14.53 -13.69 -14.48
CA ASP A 79 15.90 -13.70 -14.97
C ASP A 79 16.83 -14.41 -13.98
N LYS A 80 17.70 -15.29 -14.50
CA LYS A 80 18.59 -16.14 -13.68
C LYS A 80 19.86 -15.43 -13.23
N THR A 81 20.19 -14.28 -13.82
CA THR A 81 21.43 -13.55 -13.53
C THR A 81 21.22 -12.42 -12.54
N HIS A 82 20.17 -11.63 -12.73
CA HIS A 82 19.91 -10.40 -12.00
C HIS A 82 18.52 -10.38 -11.33
N GLY A 83 17.61 -11.24 -11.76
CA GLY A 83 16.29 -11.45 -11.16
C GLY A 83 16.26 -12.56 -10.11
N ILE A 84 15.07 -13.13 -9.91
CA ILE A 84 14.82 -14.22 -8.94
C ILE A 84 14.74 -15.61 -9.59
N GLY A 85 15.18 -15.76 -10.85
CA GLY A 85 15.01 -16.99 -11.62
C GLY A 85 15.69 -18.25 -11.06
N ASN A 86 16.59 -18.11 -10.09
CA ASN A 86 17.23 -19.22 -9.37
C ASN A 86 16.66 -19.45 -7.96
N TYR A 87 15.66 -18.69 -7.54
CA TYR A 87 15.04 -18.88 -6.22
C TYR A 87 14.24 -20.17 -6.25
N SER A 88 14.38 -21.00 -5.21
CA SER A 88 13.37 -22.02 -4.93
C SER A 88 12.10 -21.37 -4.36
N PHE A 89 11.00 -22.12 -4.31
CA PHE A 89 9.79 -21.64 -3.67
C PHE A 89 10.03 -21.23 -2.21
N GLU A 90 10.78 -22.03 -1.44
CA GLU A 90 11.09 -21.78 -0.04
C GLU A 90 11.98 -20.54 0.14
N GLN A 91 12.88 -20.29 -0.81
CA GLN A 91 13.71 -19.09 -0.82
C GLN A 91 12.89 -17.83 -1.14
N PHE A 92 11.96 -17.93 -2.09
CA PHE A 92 11.02 -16.86 -2.41
C PHE A 92 10.11 -16.55 -1.23
N ASP A 93 9.47 -17.58 -0.68
CA ASP A 93 8.61 -17.51 0.50
C ASP A 93 9.32 -16.85 1.68
N ARG A 94 10.57 -17.27 1.96
CA ARG A 94 11.39 -16.67 3.01
C ARG A 94 11.79 -15.22 2.72
N ALA A 95 12.07 -14.88 1.47
CA ALA A 95 12.37 -13.50 1.10
C ALA A 95 11.14 -12.59 1.31
N VAL A 96 9.96 -13.05 0.90
CA VAL A 96 8.72 -12.26 0.90
C VAL A 96 8.10 -12.16 2.30
N ARG A 97 8.00 -13.27 3.04
CA ARG A 97 7.35 -13.29 4.38
C ARG A 97 8.29 -12.98 5.54
N HIS A 98 9.60 -13.22 5.37
CA HIS A 98 10.57 -13.08 6.47
C HIS A 98 11.67 -12.06 6.18
N GLY A 99 11.69 -11.48 4.98
CA GLY A 99 12.70 -10.48 4.61
C GLY A 99 14.11 -11.08 4.56
N VAL A 100 14.27 -12.37 4.22
CA VAL A 100 15.59 -13.03 4.13
C VAL A 100 15.78 -13.68 2.77
N ALA A 101 16.57 -13.01 1.92
CA ALA A 101 16.94 -13.48 0.59
C ALA A 101 17.94 -14.67 0.64
N PRO A 102 18.20 -15.36 -0.48
CA PRO A 102 19.25 -16.38 -0.58
C PRO A 102 20.60 -15.89 -0.06
N GLY A 103 21.38 -16.81 0.53
CA GLY A 103 22.63 -16.48 1.20
C GLY A 103 22.48 -15.80 2.57
N GLY A 104 21.28 -15.75 3.15
CA GLY A 104 21.04 -15.19 4.49
C GLY A 104 21.01 -13.65 4.53
N LYS A 105 20.85 -13.01 3.36
CA LYS A 105 20.83 -11.55 3.25
C LYS A 105 19.49 -10.98 3.73
N TYR A 106 19.51 -10.30 4.86
CA TYR A 106 18.35 -9.56 5.38
C TYR A 106 17.99 -8.38 4.48
N LEU A 107 16.70 -8.25 4.16
CA LEU A 107 16.11 -7.18 3.37
C LEU A 107 15.78 -5.98 4.26
N TYR A 108 15.83 -4.78 3.69
CA TYR A 108 15.38 -3.60 4.41
C TYR A 108 13.85 -3.63 4.54
N PRO A 109 13.29 -3.22 5.70
CA PRO A 109 11.84 -3.19 5.94
C PRO A 109 11.10 -2.08 5.16
N ALA A 110 11.72 -1.56 4.09
CA ALA A 110 11.02 -0.84 3.04
C ALA A 110 10.13 -1.76 2.21
N MET A 111 10.53 -3.04 2.05
CA MET A 111 9.61 -4.09 1.64
C MET A 111 8.75 -4.45 2.86
N PRO A 112 7.41 -4.41 2.78
CA PRO A 112 6.52 -4.63 3.93
C PRO A 112 6.36 -6.12 4.25
N TYR A 113 7.48 -6.85 4.35
CA TYR A 113 7.48 -8.27 4.74
C TYR A 113 6.84 -8.57 6.11
N PRO A 114 6.84 -7.66 7.12
CA PRO A 114 6.07 -7.90 8.35
C PRO A 114 4.56 -8.06 8.10
N SER A 115 4.00 -7.33 7.13
CA SER A 115 2.61 -7.51 6.68
C SER A 115 2.46 -8.76 5.83
N TYR A 116 3.37 -8.98 4.88
CA TYR A 116 3.34 -10.16 4.00
C TYR A 116 3.47 -11.50 4.73
N ALA A 117 4.00 -11.52 5.96
CA ALA A 117 3.97 -12.71 6.81
C ALA A 117 2.56 -13.31 7.00
N ARG A 118 1.50 -12.51 6.80
CA ARG A 118 0.09 -12.94 6.83
C ARG A 118 -0.32 -13.79 5.63
N ILE A 119 0.39 -13.74 4.52
CA ILE A 119 -0.01 -14.41 3.26
C ILE A 119 -0.07 -15.93 3.50
N THR A 120 -1.13 -16.56 3.00
CA THR A 120 -1.28 -18.01 3.13
C THR A 120 -0.24 -18.74 2.24
N PRO A 121 0.20 -19.95 2.61
CA PRO A 121 1.14 -20.71 1.77
C PRO A 121 0.64 -20.93 0.34
N GLN A 122 -0.68 -21.09 0.15
CA GLN A 122 -1.29 -21.23 -1.16
C GLN A 122 -1.16 -19.95 -2.00
N ASP A 123 -1.47 -18.79 -1.43
CA ASP A 123 -1.35 -17.51 -2.13
C ASP A 123 0.12 -17.17 -2.40
N MET A 124 1.04 -17.55 -1.52
CA MET A 124 2.48 -17.41 -1.75
C MET A 124 2.96 -18.26 -2.93
N LYS A 125 2.46 -19.51 -3.03
CA LYS A 125 2.77 -20.38 -4.16
C LYS A 125 2.22 -19.82 -5.48
N ALA A 126 1.02 -19.24 -5.46
CA ALA A 126 0.46 -18.55 -6.62
C ALA A 126 1.31 -17.33 -7.04
N LEU A 127 1.75 -16.50 -6.09
CA LEU A 127 2.69 -15.41 -6.36
C LEU A 127 3.98 -15.91 -7.01
N TYR A 128 4.59 -16.96 -6.44
CA TYR A 128 5.78 -17.58 -7.01
C TYR A 128 5.53 -18.10 -8.44
N ALA A 129 4.39 -18.76 -8.68
CA ALA A 129 4.00 -19.22 -10.00
C ALA A 129 3.90 -18.07 -11.02
N TYR A 130 3.30 -16.95 -10.62
CA TYR A 130 3.22 -15.76 -11.47
C TYR A 130 4.59 -15.16 -11.80
N PHE A 131 5.46 -14.97 -10.82
CA PHE A 131 6.78 -14.41 -11.12
C PHE A 131 7.66 -15.36 -11.93
N MET A 132 7.53 -16.68 -11.74
CA MET A 132 8.34 -17.66 -12.46
C MET A 132 7.83 -17.99 -13.87
N GLN A 133 6.55 -17.76 -14.17
CA GLN A 133 5.95 -18.13 -15.46
C GLN A 133 5.17 -17.00 -16.16
N GLY A 134 4.53 -16.11 -15.41
CA GLY A 134 3.70 -15.03 -15.94
C GLY A 134 4.44 -13.72 -16.19
N VAL A 135 5.65 -13.55 -15.64
CA VAL A 135 6.49 -12.36 -15.84
C VAL A 135 7.60 -12.64 -16.85
N PRO A 136 7.81 -11.80 -17.87
CA PRO A 136 8.95 -11.94 -18.78
C PRO A 136 10.28 -11.75 -18.04
N PRO A 137 11.31 -12.58 -18.30
CA PRO A 137 12.64 -12.36 -17.74
C PRO A 137 13.27 -11.08 -18.30
N ASP A 138 13.94 -10.31 -17.45
CA ASP A 138 14.71 -9.14 -17.88
C ASP A 138 16.10 -9.13 -17.19
N PRO A 139 17.21 -9.07 -17.95
CA PRO A 139 18.56 -9.18 -17.41
C PRO A 139 19.10 -7.87 -16.84
N THR A 140 18.27 -6.85 -16.57
CA THR A 140 18.76 -5.59 -15.99
C THR A 140 19.32 -5.81 -14.58
N PRO A 141 20.57 -5.38 -14.30
CA PRO A 141 21.21 -5.56 -13.01
C PRO A 141 20.59 -4.68 -11.90
N ASN A 142 20.59 -5.21 -10.68
CA ASN A 142 20.20 -4.46 -9.49
C ASN A 142 21.16 -3.30 -9.22
N ARG A 143 20.61 -2.15 -8.80
CA ARG A 143 21.39 -1.01 -8.34
C ARG A 143 21.82 -1.19 -6.89
N LYS A 144 23.05 -0.82 -6.57
CA LYS A 144 23.53 -0.80 -5.18
C LYS A 144 22.87 0.38 -4.44
N PRO A 145 22.57 0.24 -3.14
CA PRO A 145 22.09 1.36 -2.34
C PRO A 145 23.09 2.51 -2.28
N ASP A 146 22.57 3.74 -2.32
CA ASP A 146 23.34 4.97 -2.11
C ASP A 146 23.19 5.38 -0.64
N MET A 147 23.76 4.57 0.26
CA MET A 147 23.76 4.84 1.70
C MET A 147 25.19 4.97 2.22
N VAL A 148 25.36 5.87 3.18
CA VAL A 148 26.64 6.06 3.87
C VAL A 148 26.92 4.88 4.80
N TRP A 149 28.17 4.47 4.90
CA TRP A 149 28.59 3.53 5.94
C TRP A 149 28.33 4.16 7.33
N PRO A 150 27.83 3.42 8.35
CA PRO A 150 27.60 1.97 8.42
C PRO A 150 26.19 1.49 8.02
N MET A 151 25.34 2.34 7.42
CA MET A 151 23.94 2.00 7.12
C MET A 151 23.77 0.93 6.03
N THR A 152 24.86 0.58 5.33
CA THR A 152 24.91 -0.52 4.37
C THR A 152 25.01 -1.91 5.01
N ILE A 153 25.34 -1.99 6.31
CA ILE A 153 25.52 -3.26 7.03
C ILE A 153 24.16 -3.94 7.26
N ARG A 154 24.04 -5.21 6.85
CA ARG A 154 22.76 -5.97 6.88
C ARG A 154 22.50 -6.77 8.15
N TRP A 155 23.52 -7.15 8.92
CA TRP A 155 23.32 -8.02 10.09
C TRP A 155 22.45 -7.41 11.22
N PRO A 156 22.43 -6.08 11.49
CA PRO A 156 21.54 -5.52 12.51
C PRO A 156 20.06 -5.70 12.18
N LEU A 157 19.72 -5.86 10.88
CA LEU A 157 18.36 -6.17 10.46
C LEU A 157 17.92 -7.56 10.94
N ALA A 158 18.84 -8.47 11.26
CA ALA A 158 18.49 -9.74 11.90
C ALA A 158 17.87 -9.52 13.29
N ILE A 159 18.46 -8.60 14.08
CA ILE A 159 17.93 -8.22 15.39
C ILE A 159 16.59 -7.50 15.22
N TRP A 160 16.51 -6.58 14.25
CA TRP A 160 15.26 -5.89 13.94
C TRP A 160 14.15 -6.87 13.57
N ASN A 161 14.45 -7.87 12.72
CA ASN A 161 13.50 -8.91 12.34
C ASN A 161 13.05 -9.72 13.55
N TRP A 162 13.98 -10.13 14.41
CA TRP A 162 13.65 -10.87 15.64
C TRP A 162 12.71 -10.09 16.58
N LEU A 163 12.85 -8.76 16.65
CA LEU A 163 12.01 -7.91 17.50
C LEU A 163 10.62 -7.60 16.91
N PHE A 164 10.53 -7.42 15.58
CA PHE A 164 9.37 -6.76 14.96
C PHE A 164 8.63 -7.60 13.91
N VAL A 165 9.20 -8.71 13.46
CA VAL A 165 8.53 -9.59 12.50
C VAL A 165 7.82 -10.69 13.26
N ARG A 166 6.53 -10.86 12.97
CA ARG A 166 5.75 -11.98 13.48
C ARG A 166 5.56 -12.99 12.38
N ASP A 167 6.11 -14.18 12.56
CA ASP A 167 5.87 -15.31 11.66
C ASP A 167 4.51 -15.94 11.94
N THR A 168 3.44 -15.27 11.52
CA THR A 168 2.08 -15.77 11.68
C THR A 168 1.28 -15.51 10.42
N THR A 169 0.93 -16.59 9.72
CA THR A 169 -0.07 -16.55 8.64
C THR A 169 -1.40 -16.03 9.16
N PHE A 170 -2.24 -15.50 8.27
CA PHE A 170 -3.56 -15.06 8.64
C PHE A 170 -4.45 -16.23 9.07
N THR A 171 -5.14 -16.05 10.19
CA THR A 171 -6.13 -16.99 10.71
C THR A 171 -7.49 -16.29 10.76
N PRO A 172 -8.51 -16.79 10.05
CA PRO A 172 -9.86 -16.22 10.11
C PRO A 172 -10.40 -16.19 11.53
N ASN A 173 -11.04 -15.08 11.90
CA ASN A 173 -11.79 -14.96 13.14
C ASN A 173 -13.16 -15.65 12.98
N PRO A 174 -13.47 -16.70 13.76
CA PRO A 174 -14.72 -17.44 13.64
C PRO A 174 -15.96 -16.63 14.07
N LYS A 175 -15.76 -15.51 14.78
CA LYS A 175 -16.84 -14.61 15.21
C LYS A 175 -17.18 -13.55 14.15
N GLN A 176 -16.49 -13.55 13.01
CA GLN A 176 -16.62 -12.54 11.97
C GLN A 176 -17.08 -13.18 10.66
N SER A 177 -17.72 -12.38 9.80
CA SER A 177 -18.18 -12.86 8.50
C SER A 177 -17.00 -13.21 7.57
N ALA A 178 -17.28 -13.99 6.52
CA ALA A 178 -16.29 -14.29 5.49
C ALA A 178 -15.75 -13.01 4.81
N GLN A 179 -16.64 -12.04 4.55
CA GLN A 179 -16.28 -10.74 3.97
C GLN A 179 -15.37 -9.95 4.90
N TRP A 180 -15.67 -9.90 6.21
CA TRP A 180 -14.80 -9.25 7.18
C TRP A 180 -13.40 -9.89 7.22
N ASN A 181 -13.34 -11.23 7.26
CA ASN A 181 -12.09 -11.97 7.27
C ASN A 181 -11.28 -11.75 5.98
N ARG A 182 -11.96 -11.64 4.84
CA ARG A 182 -11.33 -11.31 3.57
C ARG A 182 -10.72 -9.91 3.60
N GLY A 183 -11.44 -8.93 4.14
CA GLY A 183 -10.96 -7.57 4.32
C GLY A 183 -9.75 -7.49 5.24
N ALA A 184 -9.84 -8.16 6.40
CA ALA A 184 -8.72 -8.25 7.35
C ALA A 184 -7.47 -8.86 6.70
N TYR A 185 -7.63 -9.94 5.93
CA TYR A 185 -6.53 -10.59 5.22
C TYR A 185 -5.84 -9.66 4.21
N LEU A 186 -6.62 -8.90 3.44
CA LEU A 186 -6.09 -7.95 2.46
C LEU A 186 -5.41 -6.76 3.15
N VAL A 187 -6.06 -6.18 4.17
CA VAL A 187 -5.58 -4.97 4.85
C VAL A 187 -4.35 -5.22 5.72
N GLU A 188 -4.32 -6.33 6.47
CA GLU A 188 -3.18 -6.73 7.32
C GLU A 188 -2.05 -7.43 6.54
N GLY A 189 -2.37 -7.98 5.37
CA GLY A 189 -1.46 -8.77 4.53
C GLY A 189 -0.94 -8.01 3.33
N LEU A 190 -1.32 -8.46 2.12
CA LEU A 190 -0.77 -7.94 0.86
C LEU A 190 -1.04 -6.46 0.64
N GLY A 191 -2.22 -5.95 1.01
CA GLY A 191 -2.52 -4.53 0.90
C GLY A 191 -1.74 -3.65 1.87
N HIS A 192 -1.08 -4.26 2.88
CA HIS A 192 -0.15 -3.64 3.83
C HIS A 192 -0.57 -2.23 4.29
N CYS A 193 -1.86 -2.01 4.56
CA CYS A 193 -2.38 -0.66 4.75
C CYS A 193 -1.76 -0.01 6.00
N GLY A 194 -1.44 -0.84 6.99
CA GLY A 194 -0.71 -0.45 8.19
C GLY A 194 0.65 0.21 7.91
N ALA A 195 1.33 -0.16 6.82
CA ALA A 195 2.64 0.38 6.51
C ALA A 195 2.61 1.92 6.34
N CYS A 196 1.50 2.48 5.88
CA CYS A 196 1.33 3.94 5.83
C CYS A 196 0.42 4.45 6.96
N HIS A 197 -0.69 3.76 7.22
CA HIS A 197 -1.74 4.24 8.10
C HIS A 197 -1.53 3.90 9.58
N THR A 198 -0.41 3.31 9.99
CA THR A 198 -0.08 3.06 11.41
C THR A 198 1.14 3.90 11.83
N PRO A 199 1.13 4.50 13.03
CA PRO A 199 2.26 5.29 13.52
C PRO A 199 3.51 4.42 13.66
N ARG A 200 4.67 5.02 13.36
CA ARG A 200 5.97 4.37 13.47
C ARG A 200 6.57 4.51 14.88
N GLY A 201 7.33 3.51 15.30
CA GLY A 201 8.11 3.50 16.53
C GLY A 201 9.50 4.12 16.37
N LEU A 202 10.29 4.09 17.44
CA LEU A 202 11.65 4.64 17.48
C LEU A 202 12.59 4.00 16.43
N PHE A 203 12.36 2.74 16.08
CA PHE A 203 13.15 1.99 15.10
C PHE A 203 12.47 1.93 13.73
N PHE A 204 11.60 2.90 13.43
CA PHE A 204 10.79 2.99 12.21
C PHE A 204 9.86 1.80 11.95
N GLN A 205 9.67 0.89 12.92
CA GLN A 205 8.72 -0.21 12.83
C GLN A 205 7.28 0.29 12.94
N GLU A 206 6.32 -0.39 12.31
CA GLU A 206 4.90 -0.19 12.62
C GLU A 206 4.63 -0.50 14.09
N LYS A 207 3.96 0.39 14.81
CA LYS A 207 3.61 0.12 16.22
C LYS A 207 2.61 -1.03 16.37
N ALA A 208 1.83 -1.32 15.32
CA ALA A 208 0.87 -2.42 15.25
C ALA A 208 0.75 -2.97 13.83
N LEU A 209 0.69 -4.29 13.69
CA LEU A 209 0.49 -4.97 12.39
C LEU A 209 -0.95 -5.47 12.20
N SER A 210 -1.79 -5.33 13.22
CA SER A 210 -3.23 -5.62 13.16
C SER A 210 -3.97 -4.94 14.30
N ALA A 211 -5.30 -4.94 14.23
CA ALA A 211 -6.17 -4.45 15.31
C ALA A 211 -6.12 -5.34 16.58
N ASN A 212 -5.47 -6.50 16.52
CA ASN A 212 -5.38 -7.45 17.63
C ASN A 212 -4.08 -7.27 18.44
N GLY A 213 -4.15 -7.56 19.74
CA GLY A 213 -2.99 -7.52 20.65
C GLY A 213 -2.77 -6.15 21.32
N PRO A 214 -1.67 -6.01 22.09
CA PRO A 214 -1.49 -4.90 23.04
C PRO A 214 -1.43 -3.52 22.39
N ASN A 215 -0.92 -3.44 21.15
CA ASN A 215 -0.84 -2.19 20.39
C ASN A 215 -1.95 -2.05 19.34
N GLY A 216 -2.92 -2.97 19.29
CA GLY A 216 -3.94 -2.98 18.24
C GLY A 216 -4.75 -1.69 18.15
N LYS A 217 -4.89 -0.96 19.26
CA LYS A 217 -5.49 0.38 19.30
C LYS A 217 -4.77 1.43 18.45
N LEU A 218 -3.50 1.22 18.08
CA LEU A 218 -2.72 2.12 17.21
C LEU A 218 -2.79 1.72 15.74
N TYR A 219 -3.33 0.54 15.41
CA TYR A 219 -3.43 0.09 14.04
C TYR A 219 -4.37 1.00 13.24
N LEU A 220 -3.90 1.47 12.08
CA LEU A 220 -4.64 2.33 11.17
C LEU A 220 -5.07 3.71 11.75
N THR A 221 -4.36 4.20 12.77
CA THR A 221 -4.63 5.50 13.40
C THR A 221 -3.90 6.69 12.75
N GLY A 222 -3.33 6.49 11.57
CA GLY A 222 -2.61 7.48 10.78
C GLY A 222 -1.09 7.49 11.03
N GLY A 223 -0.36 8.10 10.11
CA GLY A 223 1.09 8.22 10.16
C GLY A 223 1.62 9.13 9.07
N THR A 224 2.80 9.71 9.28
CA THR A 224 3.46 10.52 8.25
C THR A 224 4.41 9.64 7.45
N VAL A 225 4.22 9.60 6.13
CA VAL A 225 5.10 8.94 5.17
C VAL A 225 5.47 9.97 4.14
N GLU A 226 6.76 10.19 3.91
CA GLU A 226 7.18 11.02 2.78
C GLU A 226 6.66 12.48 2.83
N HIS A 227 6.45 13.04 4.03
CA HIS A 227 5.85 14.37 4.25
C HIS A 227 4.38 14.48 3.79
N TRP A 228 3.75 13.34 3.51
CA TRP A 228 2.30 13.19 3.43
C TRP A 228 1.79 12.58 4.72
N TYR A 229 0.59 12.98 5.13
CA TYR A 229 -0.12 12.35 6.23
C TYR A 229 -1.04 11.26 5.68
N ALA A 230 -0.71 10.00 5.94
CA ALA A 230 -1.61 8.89 5.75
C ALA A 230 -2.72 8.98 6.82
N SER A 231 -3.96 9.18 6.36
CA SER A 231 -5.11 9.49 7.20
C SER A 231 -5.36 8.50 8.33
N ASN A 232 -5.86 8.96 9.48
CA ASN A 232 -6.41 8.08 10.49
C ASN A 232 -7.71 7.44 9.96
N LEU A 233 -7.63 6.17 9.57
CA LEU A 233 -8.75 5.43 9.00
C LEU A 233 -9.83 5.14 10.05
N ARG A 234 -9.51 5.25 11.34
CA ARG A 234 -10.41 5.02 12.47
C ARG A 234 -10.99 6.31 13.05
N SER A 235 -10.66 7.48 12.50
CA SER A 235 -11.19 8.75 13.00
C SER A 235 -12.73 8.79 12.89
N ALA A 236 -13.40 9.28 13.93
CA ALA A 236 -14.86 9.40 13.93
C ALA A 236 -15.41 10.24 12.79
N CYS A 237 -14.65 11.24 12.35
CA CYS A 237 -15.04 12.09 11.23
C CYS A 237 -15.05 11.28 9.92
N LEU A 238 -13.95 10.62 9.56
CA LEU A 238 -13.88 9.82 8.34
C LEU A 238 -14.87 8.65 8.37
N GLN A 239 -14.96 7.96 9.50
CA GLN A 239 -15.87 6.83 9.70
C GLN A 239 -17.36 7.25 9.58
N LYS A 240 -17.73 8.46 9.99
CA LYS A 240 -19.11 8.96 9.80
C LYS A 240 -19.37 9.43 8.37
N THR A 241 -18.34 9.90 7.67
CA THR A 241 -18.47 10.45 6.32
C THR A 241 -18.53 9.39 5.23
N LEU A 242 -17.78 8.28 5.37
CA LEU A 242 -17.69 7.24 4.35
C LEU A 242 -18.30 5.92 4.82
N SER A 243 -19.10 5.30 3.95
CA SER A 243 -19.57 3.92 4.04
C SER A 243 -18.50 2.92 3.56
N ALA A 244 -18.76 1.62 3.71
CA ALA A 244 -17.87 0.58 3.19
C ALA A 244 -17.79 0.63 1.66
N GLU A 245 -18.92 0.86 1.02
CA GLU A 245 -19.08 1.05 -0.43
C GLU A 245 -18.34 2.32 -0.90
N ASP A 246 -18.39 3.41 -0.12
CA ASP A 246 -17.63 4.61 -0.46
C ASP A 246 -16.11 4.35 -0.43
N PHE A 247 -15.61 3.59 0.55
CA PHE A 247 -14.22 3.16 0.56
C PHE A 247 -13.89 2.29 -0.64
N ALA A 248 -14.77 1.35 -1.01
CA ALA A 248 -14.57 0.51 -2.18
C ALA A 248 -14.49 1.33 -3.46
N LEU A 249 -15.38 2.31 -3.64
CA LEU A 249 -15.41 3.20 -4.80
C LEU A 249 -14.18 4.10 -4.85
N LEU A 250 -13.77 4.66 -3.71
CA LEU A 250 -12.57 5.47 -3.58
C LEU A 250 -11.32 4.67 -3.98
N LEU A 251 -11.17 3.45 -3.49
CA LEU A 251 -10.03 2.57 -3.81
C LEU A 251 -10.07 2.07 -5.27
N LYS A 252 -11.25 2.03 -5.90
CA LYS A 252 -11.41 1.64 -7.31
C LYS A 252 -11.04 2.78 -8.26
N THR A 253 -11.44 4.01 -7.93
CA THR A 253 -11.45 5.13 -8.89
C THR A 253 -10.55 6.30 -8.51
N GLY A 254 -10.09 6.37 -7.27
CA GLY A 254 -9.40 7.55 -6.72
C GLY A 254 -10.33 8.66 -6.26
N SER A 255 -11.66 8.47 -6.36
CA SER A 255 -12.63 9.50 -5.96
C SER A 255 -13.93 8.91 -5.40
N VAL A 256 -14.59 9.67 -4.52
CA VAL A 256 -15.94 9.35 -4.01
C VAL A 256 -16.63 10.62 -3.55
N ASN A 257 -17.92 10.81 -3.85
CA ASN A 257 -18.70 11.98 -3.41
C ASN A 257 -18.04 13.34 -3.72
N ASN A 258 -17.41 13.45 -4.90
CA ASN A 258 -16.58 14.58 -5.33
C ASN A 258 -15.35 14.88 -4.45
N PHE A 259 -14.92 13.93 -3.62
CA PHE A 259 -13.62 13.94 -2.94
C PHE A 259 -12.63 13.13 -3.74
N THR A 260 -11.34 13.47 -3.64
CA THR A 260 -10.26 12.73 -4.28
C THR A 260 -9.12 12.50 -3.32
N VAL A 261 -8.35 11.43 -3.55
CA VAL A 261 -7.09 11.18 -2.86
C VAL A 261 -5.97 12.05 -3.45
N ALA A 262 -4.92 12.26 -2.67
CA ALA A 262 -3.69 12.91 -3.10
C ALA A 262 -2.47 12.18 -2.52
N GLY A 263 -1.28 12.49 -3.02
CA GLY A 263 -0.02 11.89 -2.56
C GLY A 263 0.07 10.40 -2.88
N GLY A 264 0.77 9.63 -2.03
CA GLY A 264 1.11 8.23 -2.30
C GLY A 264 -0.08 7.29 -2.54
N MET A 265 -1.29 7.63 -2.05
CA MET A 265 -2.48 6.83 -2.36
C MET A 265 -2.88 6.87 -3.84
N THR A 266 -2.48 7.90 -4.59
CA THR A 266 -2.73 7.96 -6.04
C THR A 266 -1.99 6.84 -6.78
N GLU A 267 -0.75 6.56 -6.38
CA GLU A 267 0.07 5.46 -6.90
C GLU A 267 -0.47 4.10 -6.49
N VAL A 268 -0.87 3.94 -5.22
CA VAL A 268 -1.51 2.71 -4.72
C VAL A 268 -2.75 2.38 -5.55
N ILE A 269 -3.57 3.38 -5.88
CA ILE A 269 -4.76 3.18 -6.71
C ILE A 269 -4.37 2.90 -8.15
N HIS A 270 -3.40 3.62 -8.71
CA HIS A 270 -2.90 3.43 -10.07
C HIS A 270 -2.41 1.99 -10.31
N HIS A 271 -1.55 1.52 -9.41
CA HIS A 271 -0.82 0.27 -9.59
C HIS A 271 -1.48 -0.96 -8.97
N SER A 272 -2.26 -0.79 -7.90
CA SER A 272 -2.83 -1.88 -7.08
C SER A 272 -4.37 -1.87 -7.04
N THR A 273 -4.98 -1.01 -6.22
CA THR A 273 -6.35 -1.26 -5.73
C THR A 273 -7.42 -1.16 -6.81
N GLN A 274 -7.21 -0.35 -7.87
CA GLN A 274 -8.16 -0.29 -8.97
C GLN A 274 -8.31 -1.62 -9.72
N HIS A 275 -7.33 -2.52 -9.62
CA HIS A 275 -7.32 -3.81 -10.31
C HIS A 275 -8.01 -4.91 -9.48
N LEU A 276 -8.41 -4.61 -8.25
CA LEU A 276 -9.11 -5.55 -7.39
C LEU A 276 -10.58 -5.70 -7.80
N SER A 277 -11.14 -6.86 -7.46
CA SER A 277 -12.57 -7.11 -7.60
C SER A 277 -13.37 -6.20 -6.67
N HIS A 278 -14.61 -5.91 -7.04
CA HIS A 278 -15.49 -5.12 -6.18
C HIS A 278 -15.68 -5.79 -4.81
N ASP A 279 -15.83 -7.11 -4.76
CA ASP A 279 -16.00 -7.86 -3.51
C ASP A 279 -14.81 -7.71 -2.56
N ASP A 280 -13.58 -7.71 -3.09
CA ASP A 280 -12.36 -7.50 -2.29
C ASP A 280 -12.25 -6.06 -1.79
N LEU A 281 -12.61 -5.09 -2.63
CA LEU A 281 -12.65 -3.68 -2.24
C LEU A 281 -13.71 -3.41 -1.19
N LEU A 282 -14.89 -4.03 -1.33
CA LEU A 282 -15.95 -3.95 -0.34
C LEU A 282 -15.52 -4.63 0.95
N ALA A 283 -14.86 -5.79 0.88
CA ALA A 283 -14.31 -6.47 2.05
C ALA A 283 -13.30 -5.58 2.81
N ILE A 284 -12.40 -4.90 2.10
CA ILE A 284 -11.49 -3.90 2.67
C ILE A 284 -12.28 -2.79 3.38
N GLY A 285 -13.30 -2.22 2.71
CA GLY A 285 -14.21 -1.23 3.27
C GLY A 285 -14.91 -1.73 4.54
N THR A 286 -15.50 -2.93 4.52
CA THR A 286 -16.17 -3.59 5.65
C THR A 286 -15.23 -3.74 6.85
N TYR A 287 -14.00 -4.20 6.62
CA TYR A 287 -13.01 -4.35 7.69
C TYR A 287 -12.63 -2.98 8.28
N ILE A 288 -12.33 -1.98 7.45
CA ILE A 288 -12.03 -0.60 7.90
C ILE A 288 -13.19 -0.02 8.71
N LYS A 289 -14.42 -0.21 8.26
CA LYS A 289 -15.65 0.26 8.92
C LYS A 289 -15.95 -0.43 10.24
N SER A 290 -15.50 -1.66 10.42
CA SER A 290 -15.74 -2.44 11.63
C SER A 290 -14.88 -2.02 12.82
N MET A 291 -13.79 -1.30 12.58
CA MET A 291 -12.85 -0.94 13.63
C MET A 291 -13.43 0.11 14.58
N PRO A 292 -13.15 0.02 15.90
CA PRO A 292 -13.63 1.00 16.85
C PRO A 292 -13.17 2.39 16.46
N SER A 293 -14.14 3.28 16.25
CA SER A 293 -13.88 4.67 15.93
C SER A 293 -13.18 5.34 17.10
N GLU A 294 -12.09 6.03 16.81
CA GLU A 294 -11.47 6.92 17.77
C GLU A 294 -12.21 8.26 17.77
N ILE A 295 -12.49 8.77 18.96
CA ILE A 295 -13.10 10.10 19.15
C ILE A 295 -12.12 11.22 18.73
N SER A 296 -10.88 10.88 18.34
CA SER A 296 -9.82 11.81 17.92
C SER A 296 -10.09 12.62 16.64
N ALA A 297 -11.34 12.63 16.14
CA ALA A 297 -11.76 13.71 15.26
C ALA A 297 -11.52 15.04 15.99
N GLN A 298 -10.58 15.84 15.50
CA GLN A 298 -10.34 17.20 15.95
C GLN A 298 -11.63 18.00 15.79
N VAL A 299 -12.52 17.95 16.77
CA VAL A 299 -13.52 18.98 16.96
C VAL A 299 -12.70 20.24 17.16
N ALA A 300 -12.78 21.18 16.23
CA ALA A 300 -12.06 22.44 16.32
C ALA A 300 -12.32 23.06 17.70
N SER A 301 -11.29 23.01 18.53
CA SER A 301 -11.25 23.57 19.87
C SER A 301 -10.83 25.03 19.82
N THR A 302 -10.11 25.41 18.77
CA THR A 302 -9.64 26.78 18.53
C THR A 302 -10.53 27.49 17.53
N LYS A 303 -11.02 28.69 17.89
CA LYS A 303 -11.65 29.59 16.93
C LYS A 303 -10.56 30.27 16.07
N PRO A 304 -10.70 30.30 14.74
CA PRO A 304 -9.74 30.97 13.89
C PRO A 304 -9.79 32.49 14.13
N ASP A 305 -8.64 33.16 13.98
CA ASP A 305 -8.57 34.62 13.93
C ASP A 305 -9.40 35.14 12.75
N PRO A 306 -10.43 35.98 12.96
CA PRO A 306 -11.25 36.53 11.89
C PRO A 306 -10.43 37.26 10.82
N ALA A 307 -9.34 37.93 11.19
CA ALA A 307 -8.48 38.62 10.23
C ALA A 307 -7.72 37.62 9.35
N ALA A 308 -7.23 36.51 9.92
CA ALA A 308 -6.64 35.41 9.16
C ALA A 308 -7.64 34.77 8.19
N VAL A 309 -8.89 34.55 8.61
CA VAL A 309 -9.96 34.03 7.74
C VAL A 309 -10.25 34.99 6.59
N GLN A 310 -10.30 36.30 6.85
CA GLN A 310 -10.54 37.31 5.82
C GLN A 310 -9.40 37.36 4.79
N ARG A 311 -8.13 37.34 5.23
CA ARG A 311 -6.97 37.27 4.34
C ARG A 311 -6.97 35.98 3.54
N GLY A 312 -7.25 34.85 4.19
CA GLY A 312 -7.37 33.54 3.54
C GLY A 312 -8.46 33.50 2.48
N LYS A 313 -9.61 34.15 2.72
CA LYS A 313 -10.67 34.29 1.72
C LYS A 313 -10.21 35.07 0.49
N ALA A 314 -9.54 36.20 0.68
CA ALA A 314 -9.06 37.00 -0.44
C ALA A 314 -8.09 36.20 -1.33
N LEU A 315 -7.18 35.44 -0.70
CA LEU A 315 -6.28 34.52 -1.41
C LEU A 315 -7.04 33.41 -2.13
N TYR A 316 -8.07 32.85 -1.51
CA TYR A 316 -8.91 31.82 -2.12
C TYR A 316 -9.65 32.33 -3.36
N ASP A 317 -10.27 33.51 -3.27
CA ASP A 317 -10.98 34.14 -4.38
C ASP A 317 -10.02 34.41 -5.55
N GLN A 318 -8.77 34.80 -5.25
CA GLN A 318 -7.76 35.11 -6.25
C GLN A 318 -7.18 33.86 -6.95
N HIS A 319 -6.91 32.79 -6.19
CA HIS A 319 -6.10 31.67 -6.69
C HIS A 319 -6.86 30.35 -6.84
N CYS A 320 -7.96 30.15 -6.12
CA CYS A 320 -8.57 28.82 -5.95
C CYS A 320 -10.02 28.76 -6.46
N ALA A 321 -10.79 29.84 -6.32
CA ALA A 321 -12.22 29.87 -6.59
C ALA A 321 -12.58 29.58 -8.05
N ALA A 322 -11.69 29.86 -9.01
CA ALA A 322 -11.91 29.56 -10.42
C ALA A 322 -12.13 28.05 -10.68
N CYS A 323 -11.46 27.19 -9.91
CA CYS A 323 -11.56 25.73 -10.05
C CYS A 323 -12.46 25.13 -8.95
N HIS A 324 -12.24 25.52 -7.70
CA HIS A 324 -12.96 24.95 -6.55
C HIS A 324 -14.31 25.60 -6.25
N GLN A 325 -14.70 26.61 -7.05
CA GLN A 325 -15.90 27.44 -6.91
C GLN A 325 -15.89 28.31 -5.64
N PRO A 326 -16.54 29.49 -5.64
CA PRO A 326 -16.64 30.32 -4.42
C PRO A 326 -17.29 29.60 -3.22
N THR A 327 -18.10 28.59 -3.49
CA THR A 327 -18.78 27.74 -2.49
C THR A 327 -17.92 26.56 -2.01
N GLY A 328 -16.72 26.38 -2.55
CA GLY A 328 -15.85 25.25 -2.24
C GLY A 328 -16.39 23.90 -2.70
N GLN A 329 -17.47 23.84 -3.49
CA GLN A 329 -18.09 22.58 -3.93
C GLN A 329 -17.30 21.90 -5.05
N GLY A 330 -16.40 22.62 -5.70
CA GLY A 330 -15.68 22.15 -6.87
C GLY A 330 -16.62 21.91 -8.07
N VAL A 331 -16.12 21.14 -9.03
CA VAL A 331 -16.87 20.71 -10.21
C VAL A 331 -16.81 19.19 -10.26
N PRO A 332 -17.96 18.49 -10.22
CA PRO A 332 -18.00 17.03 -10.27
C PRO A 332 -17.11 16.46 -11.37
N ALA A 333 -16.33 15.43 -11.03
CA ALA A 333 -15.38 14.74 -11.92
C ALA A 333 -14.22 15.59 -12.48
N ALA A 334 -14.07 16.86 -12.07
CA ALA A 334 -12.98 17.73 -12.51
C ALA A 334 -12.20 18.32 -11.34
N PHE A 335 -12.87 19.05 -10.44
CA PHE A 335 -12.26 19.71 -9.30
C PHE A 335 -12.93 19.25 -8.01
N PRO A 336 -12.17 18.69 -7.06
CA PRO A 336 -12.77 18.12 -5.87
C PRO A 336 -13.41 19.19 -5.00
N SER A 337 -14.47 18.79 -4.30
CA SER A 337 -15.06 19.60 -3.25
C SER A 337 -14.05 19.80 -2.13
N LEU A 338 -13.95 21.02 -1.62
CA LEU A 338 -13.29 21.37 -0.36
C LEU A 338 -14.31 21.47 0.78
N ALA A 339 -15.56 21.82 0.46
CA ALA A 339 -16.68 21.81 1.38
C ALA A 339 -17.04 20.36 1.76
N GLY A 340 -17.10 20.07 3.06
CA GLY A 340 -17.45 18.75 3.58
C GLY A 340 -16.40 17.66 3.33
N ASN A 341 -15.28 17.99 2.69
CA ASN A 341 -14.27 17.00 2.29
C ASN A 341 -13.51 16.47 3.51
N PRO A 342 -13.53 15.14 3.78
CA PRO A 342 -12.85 14.57 4.93
C PRO A 342 -11.33 14.81 4.92
N SER A 343 -10.70 14.94 3.74
CA SER A 343 -9.29 15.32 3.62
C SER A 343 -8.98 16.76 4.05
N VAL A 344 -10.00 17.60 4.18
CA VAL A 344 -9.90 18.98 4.68
C VAL A 344 -10.28 19.05 6.15
N ARG A 345 -11.37 18.37 6.57
CA ARG A 345 -11.97 18.54 7.90
C ARG A 345 -11.65 17.44 8.91
N CYS A 346 -11.32 16.23 8.46
CA CYS A 346 -11.17 15.06 9.33
C CYS A 346 -9.72 14.69 9.64
N ILE A 347 -8.77 15.27 8.90
CA ILE A 347 -7.36 14.88 8.95
C ILE A 347 -6.46 16.07 9.27
N ASP A 348 -5.22 15.72 9.62
CA ASP A 348 -4.12 16.65 9.81
C ASP A 348 -3.97 17.59 8.60
N PRO A 349 -3.76 18.91 8.80
CA PRO A 349 -3.67 19.87 7.71
C PRO A 349 -2.49 19.65 6.76
N THR A 350 -1.52 18.79 7.11
CA THR A 350 -0.34 18.47 6.31
C THR A 350 -0.66 18.25 4.83
N ASN A 351 -1.68 17.45 4.51
CA ASN A 351 -2.00 17.15 3.10
C ASN A 351 -2.52 18.38 2.36
N ALA A 352 -3.36 19.20 3.00
CA ALA A 352 -3.87 20.43 2.39
C ALA A 352 -2.74 21.45 2.15
N ILE A 353 -1.84 21.60 3.13
CA ILE A 353 -0.65 22.45 3.00
C ILE A 353 0.26 21.90 1.88
N HIS A 354 0.53 20.60 1.85
CA HIS A 354 1.38 19.96 0.85
C HIS A 354 0.86 20.22 -0.57
N VAL A 355 -0.42 19.95 -0.81
CA VAL A 355 -1.05 20.14 -2.12
C VAL A 355 -0.97 21.61 -2.58
N ILE A 356 -1.13 22.58 -1.66
CA ILE A 356 -0.99 24.01 -2.02
C ILE A 356 0.47 24.36 -2.33
N LEU A 357 1.43 23.83 -1.57
CA LEU A 357 2.84 24.14 -1.77
C LEU A 357 3.40 23.52 -3.05
N ALA A 358 3.15 22.22 -3.26
CA ALA A 358 3.80 21.41 -4.30
C ALA A 358 2.88 21.01 -5.45
N GLY A 359 1.58 21.36 -5.37
CA GLY A 359 0.58 20.86 -6.32
C GLY A 359 0.20 19.41 -6.03
N GLY A 360 -0.54 18.81 -6.95
CA GLY A 360 -0.91 17.41 -6.86
C GLY A 360 -1.69 16.94 -8.07
N THR A 361 -1.75 15.63 -8.26
CA THR A 361 -2.50 15.00 -9.35
C THR A 361 -3.49 13.99 -8.80
N THR A 362 -4.65 13.84 -9.43
CA THR A 362 -5.57 12.75 -9.12
C THR A 362 -5.00 11.40 -9.58
N ALA A 363 -5.51 10.30 -9.02
CA ALA A 363 -5.11 8.96 -9.45
C ALA A 363 -5.47 8.72 -10.93
N VAL A 364 -4.57 8.06 -11.66
CA VAL A 364 -4.84 7.56 -13.01
C VAL A 364 -5.54 6.21 -12.88
N THR A 365 -6.74 6.09 -13.44
CA THR A 365 -7.51 4.84 -13.39
C THR A 365 -8.09 4.49 -14.75
N ALA A 366 -8.52 3.23 -14.92
CA ALA A 366 -9.24 2.81 -16.12
C ALA A 366 -10.50 3.66 -16.39
N SER A 367 -11.19 4.12 -15.34
CA SER A 367 -12.35 5.00 -15.42
C SER A 367 -12.00 6.49 -15.59
N ALA A 368 -10.78 6.90 -15.27
CA ALA A 368 -10.29 8.27 -15.36
C ALA A 368 -8.81 8.27 -15.78
N PRO A 369 -8.51 8.05 -17.08
CA PRO A 369 -7.14 7.89 -17.55
C PRO A 369 -6.37 9.22 -17.66
N ALA A 370 -7.08 10.34 -17.71
CA ALA A 370 -6.49 11.67 -17.71
C ALA A 370 -6.53 12.25 -16.28
N PRO A 371 -5.38 12.32 -15.58
CA PRO A 371 -5.35 12.86 -14.23
C PRO A 371 -5.52 14.39 -14.27
N MET A 372 -6.28 14.91 -13.31
CA MET A 372 -6.40 16.35 -13.08
C MET A 372 -5.23 16.81 -12.22
N ALA A 373 -4.63 17.95 -12.56
CA ALA A 373 -3.51 18.53 -11.85
C ALA A 373 -3.90 19.84 -11.17
N MET A 374 -3.54 19.99 -9.89
CA MET A 374 -3.55 21.25 -9.17
C MET A 374 -2.15 21.87 -9.23
N PRO A 375 -2.02 23.14 -9.69
CA PRO A 375 -0.72 23.78 -9.78
C PRO A 375 -0.10 24.07 -8.39
N PRO A 376 1.24 24.11 -8.28
CA PRO A 376 1.92 24.51 -7.06
C PRO A 376 1.84 26.03 -6.84
N PHE A 377 1.57 26.44 -5.61
CA PHE A 377 1.58 27.84 -5.17
C PHE A 377 2.71 28.17 -4.19
N GLY A 378 3.57 27.20 -3.89
CA GLY A 378 4.67 27.37 -2.92
C GLY A 378 5.55 28.58 -3.22
N SER A 379 5.97 28.78 -4.47
CA SER A 379 6.82 29.92 -4.83
C SER A 379 6.11 31.28 -4.82
N GLN A 380 4.77 31.29 -4.84
CA GLN A 380 3.96 32.50 -4.97
C GLN A 380 3.45 33.02 -3.62
N LEU A 381 3.22 32.10 -2.67
CA LEU A 381 2.62 32.42 -1.38
C LEU A 381 3.63 32.21 -0.25
N SER A 382 3.72 33.19 0.65
CA SER A 382 4.47 33.07 1.91
C SER A 382 3.85 32.04 2.86
N ASP A 383 4.62 31.61 3.86
CA ASP A 383 4.14 30.67 4.89
C ASP A 383 2.88 31.16 5.61
N GLN A 384 2.81 32.47 5.89
CA GLN A 384 1.64 33.08 6.50
C GLN A 384 0.43 33.09 5.57
N GLN A 385 0.62 33.41 4.29
CA GLN A 385 -0.47 33.40 3.31
C GLN A 385 -1.05 31.99 3.13
N VAL A 386 -0.22 30.96 3.06
CA VAL A 386 -0.68 29.57 3.00
C VAL A 386 -1.41 29.18 4.28
N ALA A 387 -0.91 29.59 5.45
CA ALA A 387 -1.57 29.31 6.73
C ALA A 387 -2.97 29.96 6.82
N ASP A 388 -3.09 31.22 6.41
CA ASP A 388 -4.37 31.95 6.34
C ASP A 388 -5.33 31.27 5.34
N LEU A 389 -4.84 30.91 4.15
CA LEU A 389 -5.61 30.23 3.10
C LEU A 389 -6.14 28.86 3.56
N VAL A 390 -5.29 28.02 4.13
CA VAL A 390 -5.68 26.69 4.63
C VAL A 390 -6.64 26.83 5.81
N THR A 391 -6.43 27.81 6.70
CA THR A 391 -7.35 28.11 7.79
C THR A 391 -8.73 28.48 7.26
N TYR A 392 -8.82 29.34 6.24
CA TYR A 392 -10.09 29.69 5.60
C TYR A 392 -10.79 28.45 5.03
N ILE A 393 -10.09 27.62 4.25
CA ILE A 393 -10.65 26.40 3.65
C ILE A 393 -11.18 25.43 4.72
N ARG A 394 -10.45 25.27 5.82
CA ARG A 394 -10.79 24.34 6.93
C ARG A 394 -11.90 24.82 7.86
N THR A 395 -12.29 26.09 7.74
CA THR A 395 -13.30 26.72 8.62
C THR A 395 -14.49 27.30 7.85
N SER A 396 -14.51 27.13 6.52
CA SER A 396 -15.58 27.61 5.63
C SER A 396 -16.55 26.50 5.22
N TRP A 397 -17.72 26.89 4.70
CA TRP A 397 -18.72 25.99 4.11
C TRP A 397 -19.16 24.83 5.03
N GLY A 398 -19.20 25.07 6.34
CA GLY A 398 -19.55 24.04 7.34
C GLY A 398 -18.39 23.11 7.72
N ASN A 399 -17.17 23.38 7.25
CA ASN A 399 -15.96 22.78 7.77
C ASN A 399 -15.66 23.36 9.17
N ALA A 400 -15.23 22.50 10.08
CA ALA A 400 -14.93 22.85 11.47
C ALA A 400 -13.69 22.08 11.92
N ALA A 401 -12.53 22.47 11.39
CA ALA A 401 -11.25 21.87 11.73
C ALA A 401 -10.27 22.92 12.27
N GLU A 402 -9.22 22.46 12.96
CA GLU A 402 -8.24 23.35 13.58
C GLU A 402 -7.58 24.30 12.56
N PRO A 403 -7.38 25.58 12.93
CA PRO A 403 -6.59 26.54 12.17
C PRO A 403 -5.16 26.06 11.93
N VAL A 404 -4.51 26.65 10.93
CA VAL A 404 -3.11 26.35 10.57
C VAL A 404 -2.22 27.54 10.90
N SER A 405 -1.05 27.26 11.45
CA SER A 405 -0.02 28.26 11.74
C SER A 405 1.03 28.36 10.62
N ALA A 406 1.63 29.54 10.47
CA ALA A 406 2.77 29.72 9.56
C ALA A 406 3.97 28.83 9.92
N ALA A 407 4.14 28.47 11.19
CA ALA A 407 5.19 27.56 11.63
C ALA A 407 5.02 26.15 11.03
N GLN A 408 3.79 25.61 11.03
CA GLN A 408 3.48 24.32 10.40
C GLN A 408 3.76 24.35 8.90
N VAL A 409 3.39 25.43 8.22
CA VAL A 409 3.67 25.60 6.78
C VAL A 409 5.18 25.65 6.52
N LYS A 410 5.90 26.46 7.29
CA LYS A 410 7.36 26.63 7.16
C LYS A 410 8.11 25.31 7.36
N GLU A 411 7.69 24.52 8.35
CA GLU A 411 8.25 23.20 8.61
C GLU A 411 8.04 22.27 7.42
N LEU A 412 6.81 22.19 6.90
CA LEU A 412 6.50 21.32 5.77
C LEU A 412 7.20 21.78 4.48
N ARG A 413 7.23 23.07 4.19
CA ARG A 413 7.94 23.65 3.04
C ARG A 413 9.42 23.24 3.04
N ARG A 414 10.11 23.43 4.18
CA ARG A 414 11.51 23.02 4.33
C ARG A 414 11.73 21.52 4.13
N ALA A 415 10.71 20.71 4.41
CA ALA A 415 10.78 19.27 4.21
C ALA A 415 10.59 18.87 2.73
N ILE A 416 9.69 19.55 2.03
CA ILE A 416 9.45 19.35 0.59
C ILE A 416 10.67 19.80 -0.23
N ASP A 417 11.23 20.98 0.05
CA ASP A 417 12.36 21.57 -0.71
C ASP A 417 13.68 20.77 -0.61
N LYS A 418 13.76 19.77 0.28
CA LYS A 418 14.93 18.91 0.46
C LYS A 418 14.91 17.64 -0.40
N ARG A 419 13.82 17.38 -1.14
CA ARG A 419 13.71 16.29 -2.12
C ARG A 419 14.41 16.67 -3.42
#